data_AF-A0A3D2G012-F1
#
_entry.id   AF-A0A3D2G012-F1
#
_cell.length_a   1.000
_cell.length_b   1.000
_cell.length_c   1.000
_cell.angle_alpha   90.00
_cell.angle_beta   90.00
_cell.angle_gamma   90.00
#
_symmetry.space_group_name_H-M   'P 1'
#
loop_
_entity.id
_entity.type
_entity.pdbx_description
1 polymer ?
#
loop_
_entity_poly.entity_id
_entity_poly.type
_entity_poly.pdbx_seq_one_letter_code
_entity_poly.pdbx_strand_id
1 'polypeptide(L)'
;MSGCLWTLIPFPIVIILYSVVRQPLVALMKLTQENITTLTDVVTQLGYYTAPAKTDAYSQMTIANVLHEHFADIVSNPGVAEFADKLKNINFHFLGLNMIEKPSLMFWNTPEWQNGLWYIALLMFLIPFISAGLTILQTMLSQKMNPPQDAQTAQTSKTMNLVMPLMSIYICFIMPVSMGLYWIEQSVLGIIQEAILNRYYKTKLDAEMAEFNEAQRKKDAEMEAKRAETERLKAEGKTQVNANTSKKRLAAQERNAEEQRLAAIRAAERAAKNPGAEL
;
A
#
# COMPACT_ATOMS: atom_id res chain seq x y z
N MET A 1 -4.08 -6.06 -17.22
CA MET A 1 -3.93 -6.50 -15.82
C MET A 1 -2.46 -6.79 -15.50
N SER A 2 -1.57 -5.81 -15.70
CA SER A 2 -0.11 -6.00 -15.63
C SER A 2 0.55 -5.26 -14.45
N GLY A 3 -0.26 -4.64 -13.57
CA GLY A 3 0.23 -3.79 -12.49
C GLY A 3 0.79 -4.53 -11.27
N CYS A 4 0.42 -5.81 -11.08
CA CYS A 4 0.81 -6.57 -9.88
C CYS A 4 2.28 -6.97 -9.88
N LEU A 5 2.91 -7.10 -11.06
CA LEU A 5 4.32 -7.50 -11.16
C LEU A 5 5.25 -6.40 -10.67
N TRP A 6 4.93 -5.14 -10.96
CA TRP A 6 5.71 -3.99 -10.48
C TRP A 6 5.65 -3.86 -8.95
N THR A 7 4.51 -4.17 -8.35
CA THR A 7 4.34 -4.18 -6.88
C THR A 7 5.01 -5.36 -6.18
N LEU A 8 5.35 -6.45 -6.91
CA LEU A 8 6.01 -7.63 -6.33
C LEU A 8 7.54 -7.46 -6.21
N ILE A 9 8.16 -6.67 -7.09
CA ILE A 9 9.61 -6.40 -7.04
C ILE A 9 10.07 -5.77 -5.71
N PRO A 10 9.38 -4.78 -5.12
CA PRO A 10 9.82 -4.20 -3.85
C PRO A 10 9.60 -5.13 -2.64
N PHE A 11 8.75 -6.15 -2.75
CA PHE A 11 8.33 -6.95 -1.59
C PHE A 11 9.49 -7.71 -0.90
N PRO A 12 10.38 -8.43 -1.61
CA PRO A 12 11.54 -9.06 -0.98
C PRO A 12 12.49 -8.05 -0.32
N ILE A 13 12.68 -6.89 -0.94
CA ILE A 13 13.58 -5.84 -0.44
C ILE A 13 13.05 -5.31 0.90
N VAL A 14 11.75 -5.01 0.97
CA VAL A 14 11.10 -4.53 2.20
C VAL A 14 11.19 -5.58 3.32
N ILE A 15 10.99 -6.88 3.02
CA ILE A 15 11.12 -7.95 4.01
C ILE A 15 12.54 -8.01 4.59
N ILE A 16 13.56 -7.96 3.72
CA ILE A 16 14.96 -8.01 4.14
C ILE A 16 15.30 -6.79 4.99
N LEU A 17 14.95 -5.59 4.53
CA LEU A 17 15.18 -4.35 5.29
C LEU A 17 14.46 -4.36 6.63
N TYR A 18 13.21 -4.79 6.67
CA TYR A 18 12.44 -4.91 7.91
C TYR A 18 13.05 -5.92 8.90
N SER A 19 13.63 -7.02 8.40
CA SER A 19 14.37 -7.97 9.24
C SER A 19 15.64 -7.34 9.83
N VAL A 20 16.40 -6.59 9.02
CA VAL A 20 17.63 -5.92 9.44
C VAL A 20 17.34 -4.84 10.50
N VAL A 21 16.31 -4.02 10.28
CA VAL A 21 15.94 -2.93 11.21
C VAL A 21 15.48 -3.46 12.56
N ARG A 22 14.75 -4.59 12.60
CA ARG A 22 14.29 -5.21 13.85
C ARG A 22 15.38 -5.92 14.62
N GLN A 23 16.47 -6.31 13.96
CA GLN A 23 17.55 -7.09 14.55
C GLN A 23 18.90 -6.35 14.45
N PRO A 24 19.03 -5.14 15.02
CA PRO A 24 20.25 -4.34 14.88
C PRO A 24 21.48 -5.03 15.50
N LEU A 25 21.31 -5.80 16.58
CA LEU A 25 22.41 -6.51 17.24
C LEU A 25 23.02 -7.58 16.34
N VAL A 26 22.19 -8.33 15.61
CA VAL A 26 22.66 -9.34 14.65
C VAL A 26 23.10 -8.69 13.34
N ALA A 27 22.27 -7.82 12.78
CA ALA A 27 22.44 -7.33 11.42
C ALA A 27 23.52 -6.25 11.29
N LEU A 28 23.58 -5.31 12.25
CA LEU A 28 24.52 -4.18 12.23
C LEU A 28 25.76 -4.47 13.08
N MET A 29 25.57 -4.96 14.31
CA MET A 29 26.68 -5.22 15.23
C MET A 29 27.33 -6.60 15.05
N LYS A 30 26.75 -7.47 14.19
CA LYS A 30 27.28 -8.82 13.90
C LYS A 30 27.52 -9.67 15.16
N LEU A 31 26.66 -9.53 16.15
CA LEU A 31 26.70 -10.32 17.37
C LEU A 31 26.11 -11.72 17.13
N THR A 32 26.71 -12.72 17.76
CA THR A 32 26.15 -14.07 17.85
C THR A 32 24.98 -14.08 18.85
N GLN A 33 24.16 -15.14 18.84
CA GLN A 33 23.09 -15.29 19.83
C GLN A 33 23.63 -15.35 21.26
N GLU A 34 24.79 -15.98 21.46
CA GLU A 34 25.47 -16.05 22.75
C GLU A 34 25.89 -14.65 23.27
N ASN A 35 26.45 -13.81 22.39
CA ASN A 35 26.80 -12.44 22.74
C ASN A 35 25.55 -11.61 23.08
N ILE A 36 24.42 -11.85 22.39
CA ILE A 36 23.16 -11.16 22.66
C ILE A 36 22.58 -11.58 24.00
N THR A 37 22.60 -12.88 24.33
CA THR A 37 22.19 -13.37 25.65
C THR A 37 23.05 -12.75 26.74
N THR A 38 24.37 -12.77 26.58
CA THR A 38 25.32 -12.17 27.53
C THR A 38 25.06 -10.68 27.71
N LEU A 39 24.87 -9.94 26.62
CA LEU A 39 24.53 -8.52 26.66
C LEU A 39 23.19 -8.30 27.40
N THR A 40 22.18 -9.13 27.12
CA THR A 40 20.86 -9.06 27.77
C THR A 40 20.98 -9.29 29.28
N ASP A 41 21.78 -10.27 29.70
CA ASP A 41 22.02 -10.56 31.11
C ASP A 41 22.73 -9.38 31.80
N VAL A 42 23.74 -8.80 31.15
CA VAL A 42 24.45 -7.62 31.67
C VAL A 42 23.50 -6.44 31.86
N VAL A 43 22.70 -6.07 30.85
CA VAL A 43 21.76 -4.93 30.99
C VAL A 43 20.65 -5.22 31.99
N THR A 44 20.29 -6.49 32.21
CA THR A 44 19.31 -6.89 33.22
C THR A 44 19.91 -6.81 34.64
N GLN A 45 21.14 -7.28 34.83
CA GLN A 45 21.85 -7.20 36.11
C GLN A 45 22.12 -5.76 36.55
N LEU A 46 22.40 -4.87 35.59
CA LEU A 46 22.54 -3.42 35.83
C LEU A 46 21.20 -2.72 36.13
N GLY A 47 20.06 -3.41 35.93
CA GLY A 47 18.73 -2.86 36.16
C GLY A 47 18.22 -1.94 35.05
N TYR A 48 18.91 -1.89 33.90
CA TYR A 48 18.54 -1.04 32.76
C TYR A 48 17.49 -1.67 31.84
N TYR A 49 17.28 -2.98 31.96
CA TYR A 49 16.31 -3.71 31.15
C TYR A 49 15.59 -4.77 31.96
N THR A 50 14.28 -4.87 31.77
CA THR A 50 13.46 -5.96 32.32
C THR A 50 12.91 -6.78 31.17
N ALA A 51 13.32 -8.04 31.07
CA ALA A 51 12.85 -8.92 30.03
C ALA A 51 11.31 -9.11 30.10
N PRO A 52 10.58 -8.90 28.99
CA PRO A 52 9.14 -9.08 28.98
C PRO A 52 8.77 -10.55 29.16
N ALA A 53 7.63 -10.82 29.81
CA ALA A 53 7.14 -12.18 30.08
C ALA A 53 6.80 -12.99 28.80
N LYS A 54 6.71 -12.32 27.65
CA LYS A 54 6.46 -12.94 26.34
C LYS A 54 7.55 -12.52 25.37
N THR A 55 7.91 -13.41 24.46
CA THR A 55 8.86 -13.15 23.38
C THR A 55 8.42 -11.92 22.58
N ASP A 56 9.24 -10.87 22.62
CA ASP A 56 9.02 -9.64 21.87
C ASP A 56 9.85 -9.65 20.57
N ALA A 57 9.14 -9.49 19.45
CA ALA A 57 9.74 -9.41 18.12
C ALA A 57 10.65 -8.18 17.95
N TYR A 58 10.57 -7.19 18.85
CA TYR A 58 11.37 -5.97 18.86
C TYR A 58 12.43 -5.93 19.97
N SER A 59 12.63 -7.02 20.70
CA SER A 59 13.55 -7.09 21.85
C SER A 59 14.96 -6.58 21.54
N GLN A 60 15.53 -6.88 20.36
CA GLN A 60 16.84 -6.36 19.98
C GLN A 60 16.87 -4.84 19.77
N MET A 61 15.76 -4.23 19.31
CA MET A 61 15.67 -2.77 19.20
C MET A 61 15.63 -2.14 20.59
N THR A 62 14.88 -2.73 21.53
CA THR A 62 14.83 -2.28 22.92
C THR A 62 16.19 -2.38 23.60
N ILE A 63 16.88 -3.51 23.47
CA ILE A 63 18.23 -3.70 24.03
C ILE A 63 19.23 -2.72 23.38
N ALA A 64 19.11 -2.48 22.06
CA ALA A 64 19.96 -1.49 21.38
C ALA A 64 19.69 -0.05 21.87
N ASN A 65 18.44 0.29 22.20
CA ASN A 65 18.12 1.59 22.80
C ASN A 65 18.67 1.73 24.22
N VAL A 66 18.56 0.68 25.05
CA VAL A 66 19.19 0.65 26.38
C VAL A 66 20.71 0.78 26.26
N LEU A 67 21.31 0.11 25.29
CA LEU A 67 22.73 0.25 24.97
C LEU A 67 23.09 1.68 24.57
N HIS A 68 22.23 2.39 23.84
CA HIS A 68 22.44 3.80 23.50
C HIS A 68 22.41 4.71 24.73
N GLU A 69 21.40 4.53 25.59
CA GLU A 69 21.18 5.34 26.80
C GLU A 69 22.29 5.14 27.85
N HIS A 70 22.83 3.93 27.97
CA HIS A 70 23.82 3.56 28.98
C HIS A 70 25.14 3.06 28.36
N PHE A 71 25.52 3.59 27.19
CA PHE A 71 26.61 3.05 26.37
C PHE A 71 27.94 2.92 27.12
N ALA A 72 28.34 3.95 27.85
CA ALA A 72 29.61 3.97 28.59
C ALA A 72 29.66 2.88 29.67
N ASP A 73 28.59 2.77 30.46
CA ASP A 73 28.48 1.81 31.55
C ASP A 73 28.50 0.37 31.02
N ILE A 74 27.73 0.11 29.97
CA ILE A 74 27.62 -1.24 29.39
C ILE A 74 28.94 -1.66 28.73
N VAL A 75 29.56 -0.79 27.92
CA VAL A 75 30.82 -1.10 27.24
C VAL A 75 31.98 -1.30 28.21
N SER A 76 31.93 -0.63 29.38
CA SER A 76 32.94 -0.81 30.44
C SER A 76 32.77 -2.11 31.24
N ASN A 77 31.65 -2.82 31.08
CA ASN A 77 31.36 -4.03 31.83
C ASN A 77 32.25 -5.20 31.36
N PRO A 78 32.95 -5.93 32.26
CA PRO A 78 33.77 -7.08 31.89
C PRO A 78 33.04 -8.17 31.11
N GLY A 79 31.73 -8.34 31.34
CA GLY A 79 30.91 -9.36 30.68
C GLY A 79 30.73 -9.16 29.17
N VAL A 80 30.96 -7.95 28.64
CA VAL A 80 30.87 -7.67 27.19
C VAL A 80 32.23 -7.41 26.55
N ALA A 81 33.33 -7.51 27.30
CA ALA A 81 34.66 -7.10 26.87
C ALA A 81 35.11 -7.80 25.57
N GLU A 82 34.75 -9.06 25.37
CA GLU A 82 35.11 -9.86 24.19
C GLU A 82 34.47 -9.38 22.88
N PHE A 83 33.38 -8.61 22.95
CA PHE A 83 32.66 -8.12 21.78
C PHE A 83 32.33 -6.62 21.87
N ALA A 84 32.96 -5.90 22.79
CA ALA A 84 32.75 -4.48 23.03
C ALA A 84 33.05 -3.61 21.79
N ASP A 85 34.02 -4.01 20.97
CA ASP A 85 34.40 -3.35 19.70
C ASP A 85 33.27 -3.36 18.65
N LYS A 86 32.41 -4.37 18.73
CA LYS A 86 31.25 -4.56 17.84
C LYS A 86 30.04 -3.73 18.26
N LEU A 87 29.94 -3.38 19.55
CA LEU A 87 28.84 -2.57 20.07
C LEU A 87 28.86 -1.18 19.43
N LYS A 88 27.70 -0.76 18.91
CA LYS A 88 27.53 0.55 18.28
C LYS A 88 26.53 1.37 19.06
N ASN A 89 26.85 2.65 19.22
CA ASN A 89 25.98 3.61 19.86
C ASN A 89 24.94 4.11 18.82
N ILE A 90 23.75 3.53 18.81
CA ILE A 90 22.70 3.81 17.81
C ILE A 90 21.57 4.62 18.46
N ASN A 91 21.37 5.86 18.00
CA ASN A 91 20.29 6.70 18.50
C ASN A 91 18.95 6.37 17.81
N PHE A 92 17.94 6.03 18.61
CA PHE A 92 16.56 5.78 18.14
C PHE A 92 15.63 6.98 18.35
N HIS A 93 16.14 8.12 18.80
CA HIS A 93 15.36 9.33 19.01
C HIS A 93 15.32 10.20 17.75
N PHE A 94 14.12 10.60 17.34
CA PHE A 94 13.90 11.53 16.23
C PHE A 94 12.95 12.63 16.66
N LEU A 95 13.39 13.90 16.57
CA LEU A 95 12.63 15.07 17.05
C LEU A 95 12.17 14.95 18.52
N GLY A 96 12.97 14.25 19.35
CA GLY A 96 12.65 13.96 20.75
C GLY A 96 11.72 12.75 20.96
N LEU A 97 11.22 12.14 19.90
CA LEU A 97 10.39 10.93 19.97
C LEU A 97 11.26 9.68 20.03
N ASN A 98 10.97 8.76 20.93
CA ASN A 98 11.56 7.42 20.90
C ASN A 98 10.88 6.57 19.80
N MET A 99 11.61 6.25 18.73
CA MET A 99 11.04 5.58 17.55
C MET A 99 10.68 4.09 17.76
N ILE A 100 11.16 3.49 18.86
CA ILE A 100 10.90 2.08 19.20
C ILE A 100 9.65 1.89 20.06
N GLU A 101 9.15 2.97 20.67
CA GLU A 101 7.96 2.92 21.51
C GLU A 101 6.67 2.89 20.70
N LYS A 102 5.61 2.36 21.33
CA LYS A 102 4.29 2.26 20.71
C LYS A 102 3.42 3.43 21.15
N PRO A 103 2.68 4.07 20.24
CA PRO A 103 1.66 5.05 20.61
C PRO A 103 0.65 4.45 21.59
N SER A 104 0.23 5.23 22.58
CA SER A 104 -0.79 4.84 23.56
C SER A 104 -2.06 5.66 23.37
N LEU A 105 -3.22 5.01 23.45
CA LEU A 105 -4.51 5.71 23.54
C LEU A 105 -4.63 6.49 24.84
N MET A 106 -4.02 5.99 25.92
CA MET A 106 -3.96 6.65 27.22
C MET A 106 -2.69 7.50 27.31
N PHE A 107 -2.48 8.40 26.34
CA PHE A 107 -1.27 9.21 26.24
C PHE A 107 -1.06 10.13 27.47
N TRP A 108 -2.12 10.46 28.20
CA TRP A 108 -2.06 11.22 29.46
C TRP A 108 -1.52 10.41 30.65
N ASN A 109 -1.31 9.10 30.49
CA ASN A 109 -0.75 8.23 31.54
C ASN A 109 0.64 7.69 31.17
N THR A 110 1.33 8.33 30.23
CA THR A 110 2.69 7.94 29.86
C THR A 110 3.74 8.71 30.67
N PRO A 111 4.97 8.16 30.83
CA PRO A 111 6.04 8.87 31.53
C PRO A 111 6.32 10.26 30.95
N GLU A 112 6.25 10.41 29.62
CA GLU A 112 6.50 11.70 28.95
C GLU A 112 5.48 12.75 29.40
N TRP A 113 4.21 12.37 29.57
CA TRP A 113 3.19 13.27 30.09
C TRP A 113 3.46 13.70 31.52
N GLN A 114 3.78 12.74 32.40
CA GLN A 114 4.01 12.99 33.83
C GLN A 114 5.29 13.79 34.07
N ASN A 115 6.31 13.60 33.24
CA ASN A 115 7.60 14.29 33.32
C ASN A 115 7.59 15.70 32.67
N GLY A 116 6.42 16.21 32.26
CA GLY A 116 6.27 17.55 31.68
C GLY A 116 6.57 17.63 30.17
N LEU A 117 6.89 16.52 29.53
CA LEU A 117 7.08 16.38 28.08
C LEU A 117 5.77 16.02 27.35
N TRP A 118 4.67 16.65 27.78
CA TRP A 118 3.30 16.37 27.30
C TRP A 118 3.15 16.49 25.78
N TYR A 119 3.96 17.35 25.13
CA TYR A 119 3.94 17.54 23.69
C TYR A 119 4.46 16.32 22.93
N ILE A 120 5.39 15.56 23.51
CA ILE A 120 5.92 14.31 22.93
C ILE A 120 4.85 13.22 23.02
N ALA A 121 4.23 13.04 24.19
CA ALA A 121 3.11 12.12 24.38
C ALA A 121 1.95 12.40 23.41
N LEU A 122 1.58 13.69 23.28
CA LEU A 122 0.56 14.11 22.33
C LEU A 122 0.96 13.85 20.89
N LEU A 123 2.21 14.14 20.51
CA LEU A 123 2.70 13.89 19.16
C LEU A 123 2.69 12.40 18.82
N MET A 124 3.13 11.53 19.74
CA MET A 124 3.07 10.07 19.56
C MET A 124 1.62 9.59 19.34
N PHE A 125 0.67 10.14 20.10
CA PHE A 125 -0.75 9.84 19.94
C PHE A 125 -1.31 10.31 18.58
N LEU A 126 -0.84 11.46 18.07
CA LEU A 126 -1.33 12.04 16.82
C LEU A 126 -0.75 11.38 15.56
N ILE A 127 0.45 10.78 15.63
CA ILE A 127 1.12 10.16 14.48
C ILE A 127 0.23 9.16 13.71
N PRO A 128 -0.48 8.21 14.34
CA PRO A 128 -1.41 7.31 13.64
C PRO A 128 -2.45 8.05 12.79
N PHE A 129 -3.01 9.16 13.31
CA PHE A 129 -4.02 9.95 12.61
C PHE A 129 -3.42 10.82 11.50
N ILE A 130 -2.26 11.41 11.74
CA ILE A 130 -1.53 12.20 10.72
C ILE A 130 -1.15 11.29 9.55
N SER A 131 -0.60 10.10 9.85
CA SER A 131 -0.28 9.08 8.85
C SER A 131 -1.51 8.74 8.01
N ALA A 132 -2.62 8.35 8.64
CA ALA A 132 -3.84 7.99 7.94
C ALA A 132 -4.41 9.15 7.11
N GLY A 133 -4.40 10.36 7.66
CA GLY A 133 -4.85 11.57 6.96
C GLY A 133 -4.02 11.89 5.71
N LEU A 134 -2.70 11.74 5.79
CA LEU A 134 -1.82 11.93 4.64
C LEU A 134 -2.00 10.84 3.58
N THR A 135 -2.17 9.58 3.98
CA THR A 135 -2.48 8.49 3.04
C THR A 135 -3.81 8.72 2.32
N ILE A 136 -4.84 9.20 3.03
CA ILE A 136 -6.11 9.59 2.41
C ILE A 136 -5.89 10.72 1.41
N LEU A 137 -5.16 11.77 1.80
CA LEU A 137 -4.89 12.93 0.95
C LEU A 137 -4.15 12.52 -0.33
N GLN A 138 -3.10 11.71 -0.19
CA GLN A 138 -2.38 11.11 -1.31
C GLN A 138 -3.33 10.33 -2.23
N THR A 139 -4.15 9.44 -1.66
CA THR A 139 -5.10 8.64 -2.44
C THR A 139 -6.11 9.51 -3.20
N MET A 140 -6.61 10.58 -2.57
CA MET A 140 -7.54 11.52 -3.20
C MET A 140 -6.89 12.31 -4.34
N LEU A 141 -5.62 12.70 -4.22
CA LEU A 141 -4.89 13.40 -5.27
C LEU A 141 -4.62 12.48 -6.47
N SER A 142 -4.22 11.24 -6.22
CA SER A 142 -4.10 10.17 -7.21
C SER A 142 -5.42 9.92 -7.96
N GLN A 143 -6.55 9.85 -7.25
CA GLN A 143 -7.85 9.57 -7.86
C GLN A 143 -8.35 10.69 -8.80
N LYS A 144 -7.95 11.95 -8.57
CA LYS A 144 -8.31 13.08 -9.45
C LYS A 144 -7.71 12.98 -10.86
N MET A 145 -6.67 12.15 -11.04
CA MET A 145 -6.04 11.91 -12.35
C MET A 145 -6.70 10.77 -13.13
N ASN A 146 -7.59 10.00 -12.50
CA ASN A 146 -8.22 8.85 -13.14
C ASN A 146 -9.53 9.26 -13.86
N PRO A 147 -9.85 8.65 -15.01
CA PRO A 147 -11.09 8.91 -15.73
C PRO A 147 -12.32 8.51 -14.89
N PRO A 148 -13.51 9.07 -15.19
CA PRO A 148 -14.74 8.78 -14.47
C PRO A 148 -15.02 7.28 -14.39
N GLN A 149 -15.28 6.78 -13.19
CA GLN A 149 -15.55 5.36 -12.94
C GLN A 149 -17.06 5.08 -12.90
N ASP A 150 -17.45 3.88 -13.34
CA ASP A 150 -18.83 3.39 -13.24
C ASP A 150 -19.31 3.32 -11.78
N ALA A 151 -20.63 3.43 -11.56
CA ALA A 151 -21.22 3.53 -10.22
C ALA A 151 -20.83 2.39 -9.26
N GLN A 152 -20.71 1.15 -9.78
CA GLN A 152 -20.29 -0.02 -9.00
C GLN A 152 -18.81 0.05 -8.57
N THR A 153 -17.95 0.58 -9.45
CA THR A 153 -16.52 0.79 -9.18
C THR A 153 -16.32 1.93 -8.19
N ALA A 154 -17.11 3.00 -8.31
CA ALA A 154 -17.09 4.13 -7.38
C ALA A 154 -17.51 3.72 -5.95
N GLN A 155 -18.49 2.82 -5.81
CA GLN A 155 -18.90 2.32 -4.49
C GLN A 155 -17.79 1.47 -3.85
N THR A 156 -17.15 0.60 -4.60
CA THR A 156 -16.02 -0.22 -4.12
C THR A 156 -14.83 0.66 -3.70
N SER A 157 -14.51 1.69 -4.50
CA SER A 157 -13.45 2.66 -4.19
C SER A 157 -13.72 3.42 -2.90
N LYS A 158 -14.97 3.85 -2.65
CA LYS A 158 -15.35 4.53 -1.40
C LYS A 158 -15.14 3.65 -0.17
N THR A 159 -15.53 2.37 -0.23
CA THR A 159 -15.30 1.44 0.88
C THR A 159 -13.81 1.23 1.14
N MET A 160 -13.02 1.04 0.07
CA MET A 160 -11.56 0.89 0.18
C MET A 160 -10.91 2.13 0.83
N ASN A 161 -11.30 3.33 0.39
CA ASN A 161 -10.79 4.60 0.91
C ASN A 161 -11.17 4.86 2.38
N LEU A 162 -12.21 4.19 2.92
CA LEU A 162 -12.63 4.33 4.30
C LEU A 162 -12.02 3.27 5.23
N VAL A 163 -11.96 2.02 4.79
CA VAL A 163 -11.49 0.90 5.62
C VAL A 163 -9.97 0.90 5.75
N MET A 164 -9.24 1.20 4.67
CA MET A 164 -7.78 1.15 4.66
C MET A 164 -7.17 2.13 5.70
N PRO A 165 -7.60 3.39 5.82
CA PRO A 165 -7.05 4.31 6.82
C PRO A 165 -7.35 3.86 8.26
N LEU A 166 -8.52 3.29 8.53
CA LEU A 166 -8.86 2.78 9.87
C LEU A 166 -7.93 1.63 10.29
N MET A 167 -7.64 0.71 9.35
CA MET A 167 -6.66 -0.35 9.58
C MET A 167 -5.25 0.20 9.75
N SER A 168 -4.87 1.23 9.00
CA SER A 168 -3.58 1.92 9.17
C SER A 168 -3.45 2.52 10.57
N ILE A 169 -4.47 3.24 11.07
CA ILE A 169 -4.49 3.76 12.44
C ILE A 169 -4.29 2.64 13.45
N TYR A 170 -5.05 1.55 13.32
CA TYR A 170 -4.93 0.39 14.20
C TYR A 170 -3.51 -0.20 14.20
N ILE A 171 -2.91 -0.38 13.03
CA ILE A 171 -1.54 -0.90 12.90
C ILE A 171 -0.53 0.04 13.55
N CYS A 172 -0.65 1.36 13.36
CA CYS A 172 0.24 2.33 13.99
C CYS A 172 0.17 2.32 15.53
N PHE A 173 -0.95 1.91 16.13
CA PHE A 173 -1.07 1.79 17.60
C PHE A 173 -0.47 0.50 18.17
N ILE A 174 -0.38 -0.58 17.37
CA ILE A 174 0.18 -1.87 17.84
C ILE A 174 1.67 -2.05 17.49
N MET A 175 2.18 -1.26 16.54
CA MET A 175 3.55 -1.27 16.05
C MET A 175 4.36 -0.11 16.67
N PRO A 176 5.71 -0.18 16.65
CA PRO A 176 6.55 0.96 17.01
C PRO A 176 6.22 2.22 16.17
N VAL A 177 6.37 3.40 16.76
CA VAL A 177 6.01 4.68 16.14
C VAL A 177 6.81 4.98 14.87
N SER A 178 8.02 4.39 14.73
CA SER A 178 8.77 4.35 13.47
C SER A 178 7.94 3.89 12.27
N MET A 179 6.99 2.98 12.45
CA MET A 179 6.08 2.53 11.38
C MET A 179 5.16 3.66 10.90
N GLY A 180 4.61 4.46 11.82
CA GLY A 180 3.78 5.61 11.48
C GLY A 180 4.60 6.72 10.79
N LEU A 181 5.83 6.95 11.25
CA LEU A 181 6.74 7.90 10.60
C LEU A 181 7.10 7.48 9.18
N TYR A 182 7.35 6.18 8.96
CA TYR A 182 7.59 5.62 7.62
C TYR A 182 6.42 5.91 6.65
N TRP A 183 5.19 5.70 7.09
CA TRP A 183 4.02 5.99 6.25
C TRP A 183 3.80 7.49 6.01
N ILE A 184 4.08 8.34 7.02
CA ILE A 184 4.05 9.79 6.84
C ILE A 184 5.05 10.21 5.76
N GLU A 185 6.31 9.75 5.85
CA GLU A 185 7.34 10.04 4.84
C GLU A 185 6.90 9.58 3.45
N GLN A 186 6.46 8.32 3.34
CA GLN A 186 5.98 7.75 2.08
C GLN A 186 4.85 8.58 1.46
N SER A 187 3.86 8.98 2.27
CA SER A 187 2.74 9.78 1.78
C SER A 187 3.14 11.20 1.42
N VAL A 188 4.03 11.84 2.18
CA VAL A 188 4.54 13.19 1.84
C VAL A 188 5.27 13.14 0.49
N LEU A 189 6.19 12.20 0.31
CA LEU A 189 6.91 12.04 -0.97
C LEU A 189 5.96 11.74 -2.12
N GLY A 190 4.96 10.88 -1.90
CA GLY A 190 3.92 10.57 -2.87
C GLY A 190 3.07 11.78 -3.25
N ILE A 191 2.62 12.57 -2.27
CA ILE A 191 1.87 13.81 -2.51
C ILE A 191 2.70 14.80 -3.32
N ILE A 192 3.99 14.97 -2.98
CA ILE A 192 4.89 15.86 -3.72
C ILE A 192 5.03 15.39 -5.17
N GLN A 193 5.27 14.09 -5.37
CA GLN A 193 5.37 13.48 -6.69
C GLN A 193 4.08 13.70 -7.50
N GLU A 194 2.93 13.41 -6.91
CA GLU A 194 1.62 13.61 -7.55
C GLU A 194 1.34 15.08 -7.84
N ALA A 195 1.72 16.01 -6.97
CA ALA A 195 1.56 17.44 -7.21
C ALA A 195 2.40 17.91 -8.42
N ILE A 196 3.64 17.42 -8.53
CA ILE A 196 4.53 17.71 -9.66
C ILE A 196 3.95 17.11 -10.96
N LEU A 197 3.56 15.83 -10.93
CA LEU A 197 3.00 15.13 -12.08
C LEU A 197 1.66 15.75 -12.53
N ASN A 198 0.77 16.06 -11.59
CA ASN A 198 -0.48 16.76 -11.88
C ASN A 198 -0.21 18.10 -12.57
N ARG A 199 0.73 18.90 -12.06
CA ARG A 199 1.06 20.18 -12.67
C ARG A 199 1.64 20.03 -14.08
N TYR A 200 2.46 19.01 -14.33
CA TYR A 200 3.09 18.80 -15.64
C TYR A 200 2.12 18.20 -16.67
N TYR A 201 1.40 17.14 -16.30
CA TYR A 201 0.59 16.35 -17.23
C TYR A 201 -0.83 16.89 -17.44
N LYS A 202 -1.43 17.56 -16.45
CA LYS A 202 -2.81 18.06 -16.58
C LYS A 202 -2.96 19.02 -17.76
N THR A 203 -1.98 19.89 -17.99
CA THR A 203 -1.96 20.81 -19.14
C THR A 203 -1.91 20.12 -20.50
N LYS A 204 -1.28 18.95 -20.61
CA LYS A 204 -1.21 18.19 -21.88
C LYS A 204 -2.41 17.28 -22.07
N LEU A 205 -2.84 16.64 -20.99
CA LEU A 205 -3.94 15.68 -21.03
C LEU A 205 -5.31 16.37 -21.15
N ASP A 206 -5.50 17.55 -20.56
CA ASP A 206 -6.74 18.32 -20.72
C ASP A 206 -6.91 18.79 -22.18
N ALA A 207 -5.81 19.10 -22.89
CA ALA A 207 -5.84 19.46 -24.31
C ALA A 207 -6.20 18.25 -25.20
N GLU A 208 -5.55 17.10 -25.00
CA GLU A 208 -5.86 15.88 -25.75
C GLU A 208 -7.26 15.31 -25.44
N MET A 209 -7.71 15.36 -24.18
CA MET A 209 -9.06 14.92 -23.82
C MET A 209 -10.15 15.85 -24.35
N ALA A 210 -9.92 17.16 -24.43
CA ALA A 210 -10.86 18.09 -25.05
C ALA A 210 -11.06 17.76 -26.53
N GLU A 211 -9.97 17.53 -27.27
CA GLU A 211 -10.02 17.14 -28.68
C GLU A 211 -10.73 15.79 -28.90
N PHE A 212 -10.43 14.79 -28.06
CA PHE A 212 -11.09 13.49 -28.14
C PHE A 212 -12.58 13.56 -27.81
N ASN A 213 -12.97 14.29 -26.75
CA ASN A 213 -14.37 14.44 -26.36
C ASN A 213 -15.16 15.23 -27.40
N GLU A 214 -14.59 16.25 -28.04
CA GLU A 214 -15.23 16.95 -29.14
C GLU A 214 -15.39 16.06 -30.38
N ALA A 215 -14.38 15.26 -30.71
CA ALA A 215 -14.47 14.29 -31.81
C ALA A 215 -15.54 13.23 -31.54
N GLN A 216 -15.66 12.75 -30.31
CA GLN A 216 -16.71 11.81 -29.89
C GLN A 216 -18.10 12.45 -29.97
N ARG A 217 -18.28 13.66 -29.43
CA ARG A 217 -19.55 14.40 -29.51
C ARG A 217 -19.98 14.68 -30.95
N LYS A 218 -19.03 14.96 -31.85
CA LYS A 218 -19.32 15.12 -33.29
C LYS A 218 -19.77 13.80 -33.93
N LYS A 219 -19.10 12.70 -33.61
CA LYS A 219 -19.50 11.36 -34.10
C LYS A 219 -20.89 10.95 -33.59
N ASP A 220 -21.18 11.21 -32.33
CA ASP A 220 -22.48 10.89 -31.72
C ASP A 220 -23.59 11.75 -32.34
N ALA A 221 -23.36 13.05 -32.53
CA ALA A 221 -24.29 13.94 -33.21
C ALA A 221 -24.51 13.54 -34.68
N GLU A 222 -23.46 13.11 -35.39
CA GLU A 222 -23.58 12.62 -36.78
C GLU A 222 -24.37 11.30 -36.84
N MET A 223 -24.15 10.39 -35.88
CA MET A 223 -24.90 9.15 -35.75
C MET A 223 -26.37 9.39 -35.42
N GLU A 224 -26.66 10.36 -34.56
CA GLU A 224 -28.03 10.76 -34.20
C GLU A 224 -28.74 11.43 -35.39
N ALA A 225 -28.05 12.31 -36.12
CA ALA A 225 -28.56 12.91 -37.35
C ALA A 225 -28.85 11.85 -38.42
N LYS A 226 -27.96 10.87 -38.62
CA LYS A 226 -28.18 9.73 -39.53
C LYS A 226 -29.34 8.86 -39.09
N ARG A 227 -29.53 8.63 -37.78
CA ARG A 227 -30.70 7.91 -37.25
C ARG A 227 -31.99 8.68 -37.53
N ALA A 228 -32.03 9.97 -37.24
CA ALA A 228 -33.18 10.82 -37.50
C ALA A 228 -33.52 10.91 -38.99
N GLU A 229 -32.52 11.00 -39.86
CA GLU A 229 -32.69 10.96 -41.32
C GLU A 229 -33.22 9.60 -41.79
N THR A 230 -32.67 8.50 -41.25
CA THR A 230 -33.17 7.14 -41.54
C THR A 230 -34.63 6.96 -41.11
N GLU A 231 -35.01 7.52 -39.95
CA GLU A 231 -36.40 7.51 -39.47
C GLU A 231 -37.32 8.36 -40.35
N ARG A 232 -36.88 9.54 -40.81
CA ARG A 232 -37.64 10.37 -41.76
C ARG A 232 -37.82 9.68 -43.11
N LEU A 233 -36.76 9.10 -43.68
CA LEU A 233 -36.84 8.34 -44.94
C LEU A 233 -37.72 7.10 -44.83
N LYS A 234 -37.77 6.49 -43.64
CA LYS A 234 -38.69 5.39 -43.32
C LYS A 234 -40.14 5.85 -43.18
N ALA A 235 -40.38 7.03 -42.60
CA ALA A 235 -41.69 7.66 -42.52
C ALA A 235 -42.21 8.14 -43.89
N GLU A 236 -41.32 8.60 -44.77
CA GLU A 236 -41.62 8.96 -46.16
C GLU A 236 -41.80 7.75 -47.10
N GLY A 237 -41.65 6.52 -46.60
CA GLY A 237 -41.83 5.29 -47.38
C GLY A 237 -40.76 5.03 -48.45
N LYS A 238 -39.62 5.73 -48.39
CA LYS A 238 -38.54 5.63 -49.40
C LYS A 238 -37.46 4.61 -49.07
N THR A 239 -37.46 4.01 -47.88
CA THR A 239 -36.56 2.90 -47.56
C THR A 239 -37.06 1.58 -48.14
N GLN A 240 -36.37 1.06 -49.15
CA GLN A 240 -36.56 -0.31 -49.60
C GLN A 240 -35.98 -1.28 -48.55
N VAL A 241 -36.85 -2.07 -47.91
CA VAL A 241 -36.43 -3.18 -47.05
C VAL A 241 -35.75 -4.23 -47.93
N ASN A 242 -34.44 -4.34 -47.81
CA ASN A 242 -33.69 -5.35 -48.55
C ASN A 242 -34.01 -6.74 -47.97
N ALA A 243 -34.77 -7.56 -48.69
CA ALA A 243 -35.18 -8.89 -48.25
C ALA A 243 -34.00 -9.85 -47.97
N ASN A 244 -32.79 -9.55 -48.46
CA ASN A 244 -31.59 -10.38 -48.24
C ASN A 244 -30.91 -10.17 -46.87
N THR A 245 -31.28 -9.14 -46.09
CA THR A 245 -30.65 -8.90 -44.78
C THR A 245 -31.03 -9.99 -43.77
N SER A 246 -32.26 -10.51 -43.83
CA SER A 246 -32.72 -11.61 -42.98
C SER A 246 -31.99 -12.93 -43.28
N LYS A 247 -31.77 -13.26 -44.56
CA LYS A 247 -31.02 -14.47 -44.96
C LYS A 247 -29.56 -14.41 -44.50
N LYS A 248 -28.91 -13.25 -44.62
CA LYS A 248 -27.53 -13.05 -44.17
C LYS A 248 -27.40 -13.07 -42.64
N ARG A 249 -28.41 -12.59 -41.91
CA ARG A 249 -28.43 -12.62 -40.44
C ARG A 249 -28.68 -14.04 -39.90
N LEU A 250 -29.57 -14.81 -40.54
CA LEU A 250 -29.80 -16.23 -40.22
C LEU A 250 -28.54 -17.06 -40.49
N ALA A 251 -27.89 -16.89 -41.65
CA ALA A 251 -26.62 -17.57 -41.96
C ALA A 251 -25.46 -17.18 -41.03
N ALA A 252 -25.47 -15.97 -40.46
CA ALA A 252 -24.49 -15.58 -39.43
C ALA A 252 -24.80 -16.21 -38.07
N GLN A 253 -26.07 -16.32 -37.70
CA GLN A 253 -26.49 -17.02 -36.48
C GLN A 253 -26.17 -18.52 -36.52
N GLU A 254 -26.40 -19.19 -37.66
CA GLU A 254 -26.09 -20.61 -37.83
C GLU A 254 -24.59 -20.88 -37.72
N ARG A 255 -23.74 -20.06 -38.36
CA ARG A 255 -22.28 -20.19 -38.26
C ARG A 255 -21.77 -20.00 -36.82
N ASN A 256 -22.32 -19.01 -36.09
CA ASN A 256 -21.93 -18.80 -34.69
C ASN A 256 -22.38 -19.96 -33.79
N ALA A 257 -23.56 -20.54 -34.04
CA ALA A 257 -24.05 -21.69 -33.29
C ALA A 257 -23.21 -22.96 -33.56
N GLU A 258 -22.79 -23.16 -34.81
CA GLU A 258 -21.92 -24.26 -35.21
C GLU A 258 -20.51 -24.12 -34.60
N GLU A 259 -19.96 -22.91 -34.61
CA GLU A 259 -18.65 -22.61 -34.02
C GLU A 259 -18.65 -22.82 -32.49
N GLN A 260 -19.73 -22.43 -31.79
CA GLN A 260 -19.92 -22.72 -30.36
C GLN A 260 -20.02 -24.22 -30.08
N ARG A 261 -20.72 -24.98 -30.94
CA ARG A 261 -20.84 -26.44 -30.81
C ARG A 261 -19.49 -27.14 -31.01
N LEU A 262 -18.72 -26.72 -32.01
CA LEU A 262 -17.35 -27.22 -32.26
C LEU A 262 -16.37 -26.85 -31.14
N ALA A 263 -16.53 -25.68 -30.54
CA ALA A 263 -15.73 -25.26 -29.37
C ALA A 263 -16.07 -26.10 -28.13
N ALA A 264 -17.36 -26.39 -27.89
CA ALA A 264 -17.80 -27.24 -26.79
C ALA A 264 -17.30 -28.69 -26.93
N ILE A 265 -17.32 -29.25 -28.14
CA ILE A 265 -16.77 -30.59 -28.41
C ILE A 265 -15.26 -30.61 -28.17
N ARG A 266 -14.52 -29.61 -28.66
CA ARG A 266 -13.07 -29.49 -28.40
C ARG A 266 -12.74 -29.30 -26.92
N ALA A 267 -13.59 -28.60 -26.17
CA ALA A 267 -13.43 -28.45 -24.72
C ALA A 267 -13.68 -29.77 -23.98
N ALA A 268 -14.72 -30.51 -24.36
CA ALA A 268 -15.02 -31.83 -23.79
C ALA A 268 -13.92 -32.87 -24.10
N GLU A 269 -13.35 -32.85 -25.31
CA GLU A 269 -12.25 -33.74 -25.70
C GLU A 269 -10.95 -33.41 -24.95
N ARG A 270 -10.68 -32.13 -24.68
CA ARG A 270 -9.57 -31.69 -23.82
C ARG A 270 -9.76 -32.13 -22.36
N ALA A 271 -10.97 -32.03 -21.83
CA ALA A 271 -11.28 -32.48 -20.47
C ALA A 271 -11.14 -34.01 -20.33
N ALA A 272 -11.54 -34.78 -21.35
CA ALA A 272 -11.39 -36.23 -21.36
C ALA A 272 -9.92 -36.71 -21.46
N LYS A 273 -9.03 -35.91 -22.07
CA LYS A 273 -7.59 -36.23 -22.22
C LYS A 273 -6.74 -35.92 -20.99
N ASN A 274 -7.24 -35.16 -20.01
CA ASN A 274 -6.48 -34.76 -18.82
C ASN A 274 -7.36 -34.78 -17.54
N PRO A 275 -7.76 -35.96 -17.04
CA PRO A 275 -8.69 -36.08 -15.90
C PRO A 275 -8.08 -35.72 -14.52
N GLY A 276 -6.88 -35.15 -14.46
CA GLY A 276 -6.13 -34.91 -13.22
C GLY A 276 -5.67 -33.47 -12.97
N ALA A 277 -6.22 -32.47 -13.66
CA ALA A 277 -5.78 -31.07 -13.52
C ALA A 277 -6.71 -30.18 -12.67
N GLU A 278 -7.63 -30.77 -11.90
CA GLU A 278 -8.42 -30.06 -10.89
C GLU A 278 -8.43 -30.83 -9.56
N LEU A 279 -7.31 -30.78 -8.86
CA LEU A 279 -7.16 -30.85 -7.40
C LEU A 279 -6.09 -29.83 -7.00
#